data_AF-A0A954NNI1-F1
#
_entry.id   AF-A0A954NNI1-F1
#
_cell.length_a   1.000
_cell.length_b   1.000
_cell.length_c   1.000
_cell.angle_alpha   90.00
_cell.angle_beta   90.00
_cell.angle_gamma   90.00
#
_symmetry.space_group_name_H-M   'P 1'
#
loop_
_entity.id
_entity.type
_entity.pdbx_description
1 polymer ?
#
loop_
_entity_poly.entity_id
_entity_poly.type
_entity_poly.pdbx_seq_one_letter_code
_entity_poly.pdbx_strand_id
1 'polypeptide(L)'
;FIDMALNEGMSLREATIQSVAIRTRPILLTAGTTLLGNWVITLDPIFSGLAWAIIFGILTSTVFTLVVIPVVYWLLKQPMTSE
;
A
#
# COMPACT_ATOMS: atom_id res chain seq x y z
N PHE A 1 -0.28 -13.38 8.99
CA PHE A 1 0.12 -13.88 7.66
C PHE A 1 1.61 -14.17 7.61
N ILE A 2 2.49 -13.22 7.94
CA ILE A 2 3.93 -13.48 7.87
C ILE A 2 4.39 -14.58 8.85
N ASP A 3 3.87 -14.63 10.09
CA ASP A 3 4.19 -15.71 11.03
C ASP A 3 3.63 -17.09 10.64
N MET A 4 2.51 -17.12 9.92
CA MET A 4 1.95 -18.38 9.36
C MET A 4 2.82 -18.91 8.21
N ALA A 5 3.20 -18.03 7.27
CA ALA A 5 4.05 -18.41 6.13
C ALA A 5 5.47 -18.83 6.57
N LEU A 6 5.98 -18.28 7.68
CA LEU A 6 7.25 -18.73 8.27
C LEU A 6 7.15 -20.11 8.92
N ASN A 7 6.02 -20.42 9.56
CA ASN A 7 5.75 -21.76 10.09
C ASN A 7 5.51 -22.80 8.99
N GLU A 8 5.14 -22.38 7.78
CA GLU A 8 5.03 -23.23 6.58
C GLU A 8 6.36 -23.42 5.83
N GLY A 9 7.47 -22.89 6.37
CA GLY A 9 8.81 -23.06 5.79
C GLY A 9 9.14 -22.12 4.62
N MET A 10 8.30 -21.13 4.34
CA MET A 10 8.59 -20.13 3.29
C MET A 10 9.70 -19.17 3.71
N SER A 11 10.51 -18.78 2.74
CA SER A 11 11.55 -17.78 2.98
C SER A 11 10.94 -16.46 3.45
N LEU A 12 11.61 -15.79 4.40
CA LEU A 12 11.24 -14.48 4.94
C LEU A 12 10.84 -13.46 3.86
N ARG A 13 11.54 -13.53 2.72
CA ARG A 13 11.35 -12.70 1.55
C ARG A 13 10.03 -12.99 0.84
N GLU A 14 9.71 -14.25 0.58
CA GLU A 14 8.45 -14.65 -0.04
C GLU A 14 7.25 -14.38 0.88
N ALA A 15 7.36 -14.69 2.17
CA ALA A 15 6.31 -14.41 3.15
C ALA A 15 5.96 -12.91 3.22
N THR A 16 6.97 -12.04 3.11
CA THR A 16 6.80 -10.59 3.09
C THR A 16 6.16 -10.11 1.77
N ILE A 17 6.66 -10.57 0.62
CA ILE A 17 6.10 -10.22 -0.70
C ILE A 17 4.64 -10.68 -0.82
N GLN A 18 4.34 -11.91 -0.40
CA GLN A 18 3.00 -12.45 -0.46
C GLN A 18 2.07 -11.67 0.48
N SER A 19 2.50 -11.37 1.71
CA SER A 19 1.72 -10.57 2.66
C SER A 19 1.42 -9.16 2.17
N VAL A 20 2.33 -8.55 1.42
CA VAL A 20 2.07 -7.26 0.76
C VAL A 20 1.08 -7.46 -0.39
N ALA A 21 1.22 -8.50 -1.21
CA ALA A 21 0.36 -8.76 -2.36
C ALA A 21 -1.12 -9.00 -1.99
N ILE A 22 -1.40 -9.75 -0.93
CA ILE A 22 -2.79 -9.99 -0.46
C ILE A 22 -3.48 -8.71 0.03
N ARG A 23 -2.73 -7.74 0.58
CA ARG A 23 -3.30 -6.45 1.02
C ARG A 23 -3.39 -5.43 -0.10
N THR A 24 -2.49 -5.52 -1.07
CA THR A 24 -2.41 -4.55 -2.19
C THR A 24 -3.68 -4.59 -3.05
N ARG A 25 -4.23 -5.77 -3.34
CA ARG A 25 -5.47 -5.90 -4.13
C ARG A 25 -6.66 -5.12 -3.55
N PRO A 26 -7.07 -5.34 -2.29
CA PRO A 26 -8.16 -4.57 -1.68
C PRO A 26 -7.84 -3.07 -1.56
N ILE A 27 -6.59 -2.69 -1.26
CA ILE A 27 -6.20 -1.26 -1.22
C ILE A 27 -6.36 -0.59 -2.59
N LEU A 28 -5.88 -1.25 -3.65
CA LEU A 28 -6.02 -0.74 -5.02
C LEU A 28 -7.48 -0.66 -5.46
N LEU A 29 -8.32 -1.62 -5.05
CA LEU A 29 -9.76 -1.57 -5.33
C LEU A 29 -10.42 -0.36 -4.65
N THR A 30 -10.12 -0.10 -3.37
CA THR A 30 -10.66 1.06 -2.65
C THR A 30 -10.17 2.38 -3.25
N ALA A 31 -8.88 2.47 -3.55
CA ALA A 31 -8.31 3.64 -4.21
C ALA A 31 -8.97 3.87 -5.58
N GLY A 32 -9.10 2.82 -6.40
CA GLY A 32 -9.75 2.87 -7.71
C GLY A 32 -11.19 3.35 -7.65
N THR A 33 -12.00 2.82 -6.73
CA THR A 33 -13.38 3.30 -6.51
C THR A 33 -13.43 4.78 -6.17
N THR A 34 -12.51 5.25 -5.34
CA THR A 34 -12.47 6.67 -4.93
C THR A 34 -12.03 7.58 -6.09
N LEU A 35 -11.05 7.15 -6.89
CA LEU A 35 -10.62 7.87 -8.10
C LEU A 35 -11.78 8.01 -9.10
N LEU A 36 -12.55 6.94 -9.31
CA LEU A 36 -13.73 6.96 -10.19
C LEU A 36 -14.83 7.89 -9.65
N GLY A 37 -15.08 7.90 -8.34
CA GLY A 37 -16.03 8.83 -7.72
C GLY A 37 -15.59 10.30 -7.86
N ASN A 38 -14.31 10.58 -7.66
CA ASN A 38 -13.76 11.92 -7.80
C ASN A 38 -13.68 12.42 -9.24
N TRP A 39 -13.56 11.50 -10.21
CA TRP A 39 -13.59 11.86 -11.63
C TRP A 39 -14.89 12.58 -12.02
N VAL A 40 -16.01 12.19 -11.42
CA VAL A 40 -17.30 12.88 -11.63
C VAL A 40 -17.28 14.26 -10.97
N ILE A 41 -16.67 14.39 -9.78
CA ILE A 41 -16.57 15.67 -9.05
C ILE A 41 -15.67 16.67 -9.78
N THR A 42 -14.65 16.21 -10.52
CA THR A 42 -13.83 17.09 -11.36
C THR A 42 -14.59 17.77 -12.49
N LEU A 43 -15.77 17.27 -12.88
CA LEU A 43 -16.62 17.92 -13.88
C LEU A 43 -17.29 19.18 -13.34
N ASP A 44 -17.43 19.31 -12.02
CA ASP A 44 -17.97 20.52 -11.38
C ASP A 44 -16.85 21.51 -11.05
N PRO A 45 -16.84 22.73 -11.65
CA PRO A 45 -15.78 23.72 -11.46
C PRO A 45 -15.56 24.12 -9.99
N ILE A 46 -16.63 24.09 -9.19
CA ILE A 46 -16.65 24.49 -7.77
C ILE A 46 -15.82 23.53 -6.90
N PHE A 47 -15.89 22.23 -7.16
CA PHE A 47 -15.23 21.19 -6.35
C PHE A 47 -14.04 20.53 -7.03
N SER A 48 -13.72 20.94 -8.26
CA SER A 48 -12.60 20.42 -9.04
C SER A 48 -11.26 20.42 -8.28
N GLY A 49 -10.95 21.49 -7.53
CA GLY A 49 -9.74 21.58 -6.72
C GLY A 49 -9.69 20.57 -5.57
N LEU A 50 -10.82 20.33 -4.90
CA LEU A 50 -10.94 19.32 -3.85
C LEU A 50 -10.75 17.91 -4.43
N ALA A 51 -11.31 17.66 -5.60
CA ALA A 51 -11.20 16.36 -6.25
C ALA A 51 -9.75 16.00 -6.60
N TRP A 52 -8.99 16.96 -7.15
CA TRP A 52 -7.57 16.75 -7.40
C TRP A 52 -6.76 16.53 -6.12
N ALA A 53 -7.05 17.27 -5.05
CA ALA A 53 -6.36 17.10 -3.76
C ALA A 53 -6.55 15.68 -3.18
N ILE A 54 -7.77 15.15 -3.21
CA ILE A 54 -8.08 13.80 -2.72
C ILE A 54 -7.43 12.73 -3.60
N ILE A 55 -7.49 12.86 -4.93
CA ILE A 55 -6.85 11.93 -5.88
C ILE A 55 -5.35 11.82 -5.58
N PHE A 56 -4.68 12.96 -5.47
CA PHE A 56 -3.24 13.00 -5.20
C PHE A 56 -2.89 12.48 -3.81
N GLY A 57 -3.71 12.81 -2.80
CA GLY A 57 -3.52 12.33 -1.43
C GLY A 57 -3.62 10.81 -1.33
N ILE A 58 -4.61 10.21 -1.99
CA ILE A 58 -4.80 8.75 -2.02
C ILE A 58 -3.68 8.07 -2.77
N LEU A 59 -3.29 8.59 -3.94
CA LEU A 59 -2.18 8.04 -4.72
C LEU A 59 -0.88 8.06 -3.90
N THR A 60 -0.56 9.22 -3.30
CA THR A 60 0.65 9.39 -2.49
C THR A 60 0.62 8.48 -1.27
N SER A 61 -0.49 8.41 -0.54
CA SER A 61 -0.66 7.54 0.63
C SER A 61 -0.56 6.04 0.27
N THR A 62 -1.11 5.64 -0.87
CA THR A 62 -1.04 4.25 -1.36
C THR A 62 0.40 3.87 -1.70
N VAL A 63 1.10 4.71 -2.47
CA VAL A 63 2.51 4.49 -2.81
C VAL A 63 3.37 4.47 -1.55
N PHE A 64 3.18 5.44 -0.65
CA PHE A 64 3.90 5.52 0.61
C PHE A 64 3.68 4.24 1.44
N THR A 65 2.44 3.78 1.58
CA THR A 65 2.12 2.55 2.33
C THR A 65 2.79 1.32 1.71
N LEU A 66 2.74 1.19 0.38
CA LEU A 66 3.34 0.06 -0.33
C LEU A 66 4.87 0.06 -0.31
N VAL A 67 5.53 1.20 -0.11
CA VAL A 67 6.99 1.32 0.00
C VAL A 67 7.46 1.26 1.45
N VAL A 68 6.82 2.00 2.34
CA VAL A 68 7.24 2.14 3.74
C VAL A 68 7.03 0.84 4.52
N ILE A 69 5.91 0.14 4.32
CA ILE A 69 5.68 -1.14 5.00
C ILE A 69 6.80 -2.15 4.70
N PRO A 70 7.15 -2.47 3.43
CA PRO A 70 8.23 -3.42 3.16
C PRO A 70 9.60 -2.91 3.59
N VAL A 71 9.90 -1.61 3.47
CA VAL A 71 11.17 -1.04 3.95
C VAL A 71 11.31 -1.17 5.46
N VAL A 72 10.29 -0.78 6.22
CA VAL A 72 10.28 -0.91 7.68
C VAL A 72 10.34 -2.38 8.08
N TYR A 73 9.63 -3.27 7.38
CA TYR A 73 9.70 -4.70 7.64
C TYR A 73 11.10 -5.27 7.37
N TRP A 74 11.76 -4.81 6.30
CA TRP A 74 13.13 -5.18 5.98
C TRP A 74 14.13 -4.65 7.01
N LEU A 75 13.94 -3.45 7.55
CA LEU A 75 14.77 -2.88 8.62
C LEU A 75 14.59 -3.61 9.95
N LEU A 76 13.34 -3.85 10.37
CA LEU A 76 13.06 -4.53 11.64
C LEU A 76 13.50 -6.00 11.65
N LYS A 77 13.57 -6.61 10.47
CA LYS A 77 13.86 -8.04 10.31
C LYS A 77 15.23 -8.32 9.71
N GLN A 78 16.01 -7.28 9.43
CA GLN A 78 17.45 -7.43 9.38
C GLN A 78 17.89 -7.92 10.77
N PRO A 79 18.41 -9.15 10.90
CA PRO A 79 19.16 -9.45 12.11
C PRO A 79 20.26 -8.40 12.17
N MET A 80 20.44 -7.78 13.33
CA MET A 80 21.63 -6.95 13.54
C MET A 80 22.85 -7.85 13.37
N THR A 81 23.37 -7.94 12.15
CA THR A 81 24.72 -8.40 11.90
C THR A 81 25.63 -7.26 12.27
N SER A 82 25.94 -7.18 13.56
CA SER A 82 27.10 -6.47 14.09
C SER A 82 27.71 -7.38 15.14
N GLU A 83 28.69 -8.15 14.67
CA GLU A 83 29.81 -8.85 15.36
C GLU A 83 29.53 -9.65 16.64
#